data_AF-A0A0E0CXU6-F1
#
_entry.id   AF-A0A0E0CXU6-F1
#
_cell.length_a   1.000
_cell.length_b   1.000
_cell.length_c   1.000
_cell.angle_alpha   90.00
_cell.angle_beta   90.00
_cell.angle_gamma   90.00
#
_symmetry.space_group_name_H-M   'P 1'
#
loop_
_entity.id
_entity.type
_entity.pdbx_description
1 polymer ?
#
loop_
_entity_poly.entity_id
_entity_poly.type
_entity_poly.pdbx_seq_one_letter_code
_entity_poly.pdbx_strand_id
1 'polypeptide(L)'
;MGSLMMRELVGMHREFVRCYGPDRDQSPVWMEGEKLKKLMSVLQKITTEDEGNNNLAALVPLYRDDGMDEDESIKFLCSNDDIAEEIERINFICSCITDAINSGGSVLIPIGRLGIILLLLEHMSETLHSSNMKSQVPIFMISDTAEEIITFTNALPEWLCKSRQEKLFSCEPLFGHVELLKEGKLSLFPHLYSKGLLHGPAVHLLHRWRADKRCLLVLEQGVDAELTLKPFMPLAIQVLGCSFLSGIKVGKIDPLMGLLKPKLILFPEGQKSLCPATDKLPWSFLYYSKGKTIEVPNMREEFEVRMTTEVAFGLQPRQLDKTTAVARLKAKLLLSNGQYVLAAAKSELDQSERHLLHRGTVDASRIPSALQEKGIVCSFSAHADYSAPSDRERVISVTSPGEALVKVTSERTTIYCDDEETAERVYDALRSICNGI
;
A
#
# COMPACT_ATOMS: atom_id res chain seq x y z
N MET A 1 -5.34 -13.34 19.86
CA MET A 1 -6.75 -12.87 19.90
C MET A 1 -6.96 -11.56 19.15
N GLY A 2 -6.23 -10.48 19.46
CA GLY A 2 -6.47 -9.16 18.85
C GLY A 2 -6.40 -9.06 17.31
N SER A 3 -5.52 -9.80 16.63
CA SER A 3 -5.44 -9.75 15.15
C SER A 3 -6.58 -10.49 14.44
N LEU A 4 -7.17 -11.50 15.08
CA LEU A 4 -8.31 -12.24 14.54
C LEU A 4 -9.56 -11.36 14.62
N MET A 5 -9.76 -10.72 15.78
CA MET A 5 -10.83 -9.76 16.03
C MET A 5 -10.75 -8.55 15.08
N MET A 6 -9.56 -8.03 14.80
CA MET A 6 -9.38 -6.93 13.84
C MET A 6 -9.70 -7.34 12.39
N ARG A 7 -9.37 -8.58 11.98
CA ARG A 7 -9.69 -9.06 10.63
C ARG A 7 -11.19 -9.23 10.44
N GLU A 8 -11.86 -9.77 11.44
CA GLU A 8 -13.32 -9.93 11.47
C GLU A 8 -14.03 -8.57 11.48
N LEU A 9 -13.54 -7.61 12.28
CA LEU A 9 -14.06 -6.25 12.34
C LEU A 9 -13.89 -5.50 11.01
N VAL A 10 -12.72 -5.62 10.36
CA VAL A 10 -12.46 -5.02 9.04
C VAL A 10 -13.35 -5.68 7.97
N GLY A 11 -13.53 -7.00 8.04
CA GLY A 11 -14.44 -7.72 7.16
C GLY A 11 -15.89 -7.26 7.33
N MET A 12 -16.36 -7.16 8.58
CA MET A 12 -17.69 -6.66 8.91
C MET A 12 -17.88 -5.21 8.44
N HIS A 13 -16.93 -4.32 8.73
CA HIS A 13 -16.98 -2.93 8.29
C HIS A 13 -17.10 -2.82 6.77
N ARG A 14 -16.28 -3.58 6.03
CA ARG A 14 -16.30 -3.59 4.56
C ARG A 14 -17.67 -4.00 4.02
N GLU A 15 -18.27 -5.04 4.58
CA GLU A 15 -19.59 -5.52 4.15
C GLU A 15 -20.71 -4.53 4.54
N PHE A 16 -20.62 -3.91 5.73
CA PHE A 16 -21.58 -2.90 6.20
C PHE A 16 -21.57 -1.67 5.32
N VAL A 17 -20.41 -1.07 5.10
CA VAL A 17 -20.27 0.12 4.24
C VAL A 17 -20.72 -0.16 2.81
N ARG A 18 -20.61 -1.42 2.36
CA ARG A 18 -21.02 -1.78 1.03
C ARG A 18 -22.53 -1.92 0.87
N CYS A 19 -23.18 -2.69 1.74
CA CYS A 19 -24.61 -2.97 1.63
C CYS A 19 -25.46 -1.85 2.23
N TYR A 20 -24.91 -1.13 3.21
CA TYR A 20 -25.65 -0.21 4.07
C TYR A 20 -24.90 1.09 4.34
N GLY A 21 -23.75 1.34 3.72
CA GLY A 21 -22.95 2.52 3.99
C GLY A 21 -23.59 3.83 3.53
N PRO A 22 -23.02 4.97 3.92
CA PRO A 22 -23.52 6.29 3.55
C PRO A 22 -23.82 6.42 2.07
N ASP A 23 -24.92 7.12 1.76
CA ASP A 23 -25.32 7.44 0.38
C ASP A 23 -24.12 8.05 -0.34
N ARG A 24 -23.68 7.37 -1.40
CA ARG A 24 -22.51 7.78 -2.20
C ARG A 24 -22.77 9.04 -3.03
N ASP A 25 -23.95 9.64 -2.91
CA ASP A 25 -24.28 10.97 -3.42
C ASP A 25 -23.31 12.04 -2.90
N GLN A 26 -22.61 11.75 -1.80
CA GLN A 26 -21.39 12.45 -1.42
C GLN A 26 -20.20 11.56 -1.75
N SER A 27 -19.30 12.10 -2.59
CA SER A 27 -17.98 11.54 -2.81
C SER A 27 -17.36 11.15 -1.46
N PRO A 28 -16.62 10.02 -1.36
CA PRO A 28 -15.92 9.66 -0.13
C PRO A 28 -15.20 10.88 0.45
N VAL A 29 -15.10 11.01 1.78
CA VAL A 29 -14.53 12.21 2.43
C VAL A 29 -13.10 12.54 1.96
N TRP A 30 -12.39 11.61 1.32
CA TRP A 30 -11.08 11.79 0.65
C TRP A 30 -11.17 12.15 -0.85
N MET A 31 -12.32 11.94 -1.49
CA MET A 31 -12.71 12.36 -2.84
C MET A 31 -13.55 13.65 -2.88
N GLU A 32 -13.90 14.27 -1.75
CA GLU A 32 -14.51 15.60 -1.73
C GLU A 32 -13.71 16.55 -2.62
N GLY A 33 -14.34 17.14 -3.64
CA GLY A 33 -13.65 17.87 -4.70
C GLY A 33 -12.70 18.97 -4.20
N GLU A 34 -12.96 19.56 -3.02
CA GLU A 34 -12.02 20.48 -2.37
C GLU A 34 -10.77 19.78 -1.82
N LYS A 35 -10.89 18.60 -1.21
CA LYS A 35 -9.73 17.82 -0.73
C LYS A 35 -8.99 17.16 -1.88
N LEU A 36 -9.66 16.77 -2.95
CA LEU A 36 -9.01 16.27 -4.16
C LEU A 36 -8.30 17.41 -4.89
N LYS A 37 -8.91 18.60 -5.00
CA LYS A 37 -8.22 19.83 -5.48
C LYS A 37 -7.08 20.25 -4.56
N LYS A 38 -7.19 20.04 -3.25
CA LYS A 38 -6.12 20.31 -2.28
C LYS A 38 -5.01 19.28 -2.37
N LEU A 39 -5.32 18.00 -2.59
CA LEU A 39 -4.35 16.95 -2.86
C LEU A 39 -3.65 17.21 -4.20
N MET A 40 -4.41 17.57 -5.24
CA MET A 40 -3.90 17.93 -6.56
C MET A 40 -3.09 19.22 -6.53
N SER A 41 -3.44 20.22 -5.71
CA SER A 41 -2.66 21.45 -5.54
C SER A 41 -1.41 21.23 -4.69
N VAL A 42 -1.46 20.32 -3.71
CA VAL A 42 -0.27 19.85 -2.97
C VAL A 42 0.65 19.07 -3.91
N LEU A 43 0.11 18.18 -4.75
CA LEU A 43 0.87 17.44 -5.76
C LEU A 43 1.45 18.37 -6.83
N GLN A 44 0.70 19.39 -7.27
CA GLN A 44 1.19 20.42 -8.19
C GLN A 44 2.28 21.28 -7.55
N LYS A 45 2.13 21.71 -6.29
CA LYS A 45 3.17 22.45 -5.56
C LYS A 45 4.47 21.65 -5.43
N ILE A 46 4.37 20.36 -5.14
CA ILE A 46 5.52 19.44 -5.09
C ILE A 46 6.20 19.33 -6.46
N THR A 47 5.47 19.50 -7.57
CA THR A 47 6.06 19.49 -8.93
C THR A 47 6.57 20.84 -9.42
N THR A 48 6.18 21.97 -8.79
CA THR A 48 6.55 23.33 -9.25
C THR A 48 7.60 24.00 -8.40
N GLU A 49 7.97 23.47 -7.23
CA GLU A 49 9.02 24.04 -6.39
C GLU A 49 10.46 23.71 -6.85
N ASP A 50 10.61 22.90 -7.91
CA ASP A 50 11.89 22.60 -8.56
C ASP A 50 12.04 23.32 -9.91
N GLU A 51 11.82 24.65 -9.92
CA GLU A 51 12.15 25.50 -11.06
C GLU A 51 13.66 25.79 -11.08
N GLY A 52 14.43 24.76 -11.43
CA GLY A 52 15.88 24.83 -11.59
C GLY A 52 16.45 24.00 -12.74
N ASN A 53 15.62 23.32 -13.55
CA ASN A 53 16.14 22.56 -14.68
C ASN A 53 15.16 22.52 -15.87
N ASN A 54 15.53 23.23 -16.94
CA ASN A 54 14.78 23.31 -18.20
C ASN A 54 14.82 22.01 -19.01
N ASN A 55 14.14 20.96 -18.53
CA ASN A 55 13.84 19.76 -19.34
C ASN A 55 12.42 19.18 -19.10
N LEU A 56 11.51 19.94 -18.49
CA LEU A 56 10.13 19.50 -18.22
C LEU A 56 9.11 19.84 -19.31
N ALA A 57 9.54 20.33 -20.47
CA ALA A 57 8.67 20.55 -21.64
C ALA A 57 8.12 19.24 -22.26
N ALA A 58 8.54 18.07 -21.78
CA ALA A 58 8.07 16.76 -22.26
C ALA A 58 6.88 16.17 -21.48
N LEU A 59 6.38 16.85 -20.43
CA LEU A 59 5.22 16.39 -19.64
C LEU A 59 3.92 17.15 -19.94
N VAL A 60 3.75 17.65 -21.16
CA VAL A 60 2.41 17.99 -21.64
C VAL A 60 1.64 16.67 -21.78
N PRO A 61 0.57 16.41 -21.01
CA PRO A 61 -0.24 15.23 -21.24
C PRO A 61 -0.91 15.43 -22.59
N LEU A 62 -0.54 14.59 -23.56
CA LEU A 62 -1.33 14.41 -24.78
C LEU A 62 -2.65 13.75 -24.36
N TYR A 63 -3.59 14.57 -23.91
CA TYR A 63 -4.97 14.18 -23.68
C TYR A 63 -5.55 13.62 -25.00
N ARG A 64 -6.10 12.42 -24.93
CA ARG A 64 -7.38 12.20 -25.60
C ARG A 64 -8.45 12.66 -24.62
N ASP A 65 -9.08 13.76 -25.00
CA ASP A 65 -10.41 14.14 -24.55
C ASP A 65 -11.38 13.04 -25.01
N ASP A 66 -11.50 11.97 -24.22
CA ASP A 66 -12.73 11.16 -24.25
C ASP A 66 -13.75 12.00 -23.48
N GLY A 67 -14.59 12.72 -24.22
CA GLY A 67 -15.43 13.83 -23.76
C GLY A 67 -16.55 13.50 -22.77
N MET A 68 -16.24 12.76 -21.71
CA MET A 68 -17.02 12.77 -20.47
C MET A 68 -16.47 13.84 -19.54
N ASP A 69 -17.36 14.71 -19.08
CA ASP A 69 -17.05 15.70 -18.06
C ASP A 69 -16.49 14.99 -16.79
N GLU A 70 -15.48 15.58 -16.13
CA GLU A 70 -14.92 15.01 -14.90
C GLU A 70 -16.02 14.83 -13.83
N ASP A 71 -17.01 15.73 -13.83
CA ASP A 71 -18.18 15.66 -12.96
C ASP A 71 -19.12 14.48 -13.30
N GLU A 72 -19.28 14.12 -14.59
CA GLU A 72 -20.04 12.95 -15.01
C GLU A 72 -19.33 11.64 -14.63
N SER A 73 -18.01 11.59 -14.74
CA SER A 73 -17.19 10.45 -14.33
C SER A 73 -17.28 10.20 -12.82
N ILE A 74 -17.22 11.27 -12.01
CA ILE A 74 -17.40 11.19 -10.55
C ILE A 74 -18.80 10.68 -10.22
N LYS A 75 -19.84 11.20 -10.90
CA LYS A 75 -21.22 10.76 -10.70
C LYS A 75 -21.41 9.28 -11.03
N PHE A 76 -20.80 8.79 -12.10
CA PHE A 76 -20.84 7.37 -12.46
C PHE A 76 -20.12 6.48 -11.44
N LEU A 77 -18.94 6.90 -10.96
CA LEU A 77 -18.20 6.16 -9.92
C LEU A 77 -18.98 6.05 -8.61
N CYS A 78 -19.69 7.14 -8.26
CA CYS A 78 -20.54 7.24 -7.08
C CYS A 78 -21.92 6.62 -7.25
N SER A 79 -22.32 6.17 -8.45
CA SER A 79 -23.68 5.65 -8.67
C SER A 79 -23.95 4.40 -7.82
N ASN A 80 -25.18 4.32 -7.31
CA ASN A 80 -25.68 3.19 -6.52
C ASN A 80 -26.22 2.03 -7.38
N ASP A 81 -26.04 2.06 -8.71
CA ASP A 81 -26.54 1.04 -9.64
C ASP A 81 -26.05 -0.37 -9.26
N ASP A 82 -24.82 -0.46 -8.73
CA ASP A 82 -24.23 -1.70 -8.24
C ASP A 82 -25.01 -2.30 -7.06
N ILE A 83 -25.52 -1.46 -6.17
CA ILE A 83 -26.30 -1.87 -5.00
C ILE A 83 -27.71 -2.27 -5.45
N ALA A 84 -28.31 -1.52 -6.38
CA ALA A 84 -29.63 -1.84 -6.94
C ALA A 84 -29.63 -3.20 -7.65
N GLU A 85 -28.61 -3.49 -8.46
CA GLU A 85 -28.45 -4.79 -9.12
C GLU A 85 -28.25 -5.93 -8.11
N GLU A 86 -27.52 -5.69 -7.01
CA GLU A 86 -27.39 -6.67 -5.93
C GLU A 86 -28.74 -6.92 -5.23
N ILE A 87 -29.55 -5.88 -5.00
CA ILE A 87 -30.90 -6.03 -4.46
C ILE A 87 -31.79 -6.85 -5.40
N GLU A 88 -31.72 -6.62 -6.71
CA GLU A 88 -32.44 -7.41 -7.71
C GLU A 88 -32.05 -8.91 -7.66
N ARG A 89 -30.74 -9.20 -7.52
CA ARG A 89 -30.25 -10.58 -7.31
C ARG A 89 -30.78 -11.19 -6.02
N ILE A 90 -30.80 -10.43 -4.92
CA ILE A 90 -31.36 -10.88 -3.64
C ILE A 90 -32.85 -11.21 -3.78
N ASN A 91 -33.61 -10.38 -4.48
CA ASN A 91 -35.02 -10.62 -4.75
C ASN A 91 -35.26 -11.88 -5.58
N PHE A 92 -34.42 -12.13 -6.59
CA PHE A 92 -34.46 -13.37 -7.36
C PHE A 92 -34.13 -14.60 -6.51
N ILE A 93 -33.14 -14.50 -5.61
CA ILE A 93 -32.85 -15.59 -4.66
C ILE A 93 -34.07 -15.84 -3.76
N CYS A 94 -34.71 -14.79 -3.23
CA CYS A 94 -35.89 -14.90 -2.38
C CYS A 94 -37.09 -15.56 -3.08
N SER A 95 -37.28 -15.33 -4.40
CA SER A 95 -38.33 -16.01 -5.16
C SER A 95 -38.05 -17.51 -5.30
N CYS A 96 -36.82 -17.90 -5.62
CA CYS A 96 -36.42 -19.31 -5.65
C CYS A 96 -36.58 -19.99 -4.28
N ILE A 97 -36.26 -19.30 -3.19
CA ILE A 97 -36.47 -19.77 -1.82
C ILE A 97 -37.95 -20.02 -1.57
N THR A 98 -38.80 -19.08 -1.96
CA THR A 98 -40.25 -19.17 -1.82
C THR A 98 -40.82 -20.37 -2.59
N ASP A 99 -40.35 -20.61 -3.82
CA ASP A 99 -40.76 -21.77 -4.63
C ASP A 99 -40.38 -23.11 -3.98
N ALA A 100 -39.18 -23.21 -3.42
CA ALA A 100 -38.72 -24.39 -2.70
C ALA A 100 -39.58 -24.65 -1.43
N ILE A 101 -39.88 -23.61 -0.67
CA ILE A 101 -40.74 -23.68 0.52
C ILE A 101 -42.17 -24.08 0.14
N ASN A 102 -42.74 -23.47 -0.90
CA ASN A 102 -44.08 -23.79 -1.42
C ASN A 102 -44.18 -25.25 -1.88
N SER A 103 -43.08 -25.80 -2.39
CA SER A 103 -42.98 -27.21 -2.76
C SER A 103 -42.85 -28.15 -1.54
N GLY A 104 -42.74 -27.62 -0.32
CA GLY A 104 -42.53 -28.37 0.92
C GLY A 104 -41.08 -28.82 1.13
N GLY A 105 -40.12 -28.14 0.49
CA GLY A 105 -38.68 -28.38 0.63
C GLY A 105 -38.03 -27.51 1.70
N SER A 106 -36.73 -27.75 1.94
CA SER A 106 -35.88 -26.95 2.82
C SER A 106 -34.80 -26.23 2.01
N VAL A 107 -34.35 -25.07 2.50
CA VAL A 107 -33.31 -24.28 1.85
C VAL A 107 -32.03 -24.29 2.70
N LEU A 108 -30.89 -24.51 2.05
CA LEU A 108 -29.56 -24.44 2.64
C LEU A 108 -28.74 -23.33 1.97
N ILE A 109 -28.23 -22.37 2.75
CA ILE A 109 -27.41 -21.26 2.27
C ILE A 109 -26.08 -21.23 3.05
N PRO A 110 -25.03 -21.93 2.60
CA PRO A 110 -23.69 -21.80 3.16
C PRO A 110 -23.05 -20.48 2.70
N ILE A 111 -23.15 -19.44 3.53
CA ILE A 111 -22.60 -18.11 3.22
C ILE A 111 -21.81 -17.53 4.40
N GLY A 112 -20.69 -16.87 4.09
CA GLY A 112 -19.79 -16.26 5.08
C GLY A 112 -19.73 -14.73 5.00
N ARG A 113 -20.65 -14.09 4.27
CA ARG A 113 -20.66 -12.63 4.06
C ARG A 113 -21.82 -11.98 4.77
N LEU A 114 -21.50 -11.29 5.86
CA LEU A 114 -22.49 -10.73 6.79
C LEU A 114 -23.44 -9.73 6.11
N GLY A 115 -22.94 -8.84 5.24
CA GLY A 115 -23.79 -7.89 4.53
C GLY A 115 -24.87 -8.58 3.69
N ILE A 116 -24.51 -9.68 3.02
CA ILE A 116 -25.46 -10.49 2.24
C ILE A 116 -26.42 -11.26 3.14
N ILE A 117 -25.95 -11.81 4.27
CA ILE A 117 -26.82 -12.48 5.25
C ILE A 117 -27.92 -11.50 5.73
N LEU A 118 -27.53 -10.27 6.07
CA LEU A 118 -28.47 -9.25 6.54
C LEU A 118 -29.46 -8.85 5.43
N LEU A 119 -28.99 -8.67 4.19
CA LEU A 119 -29.87 -8.36 3.04
C LEU A 119 -30.88 -9.49 2.78
N LEU A 120 -30.42 -10.75 2.82
CA LEU A 120 -31.28 -11.92 2.68
C LEU A 120 -32.33 -11.95 3.79
N LEU A 121 -31.95 -11.76 5.05
CA LEU A 121 -32.90 -11.76 6.17
C LEU A 121 -33.95 -10.64 6.04
N GLU A 122 -33.53 -9.45 5.62
CA GLU A 122 -34.42 -8.30 5.40
C GLU A 122 -35.46 -8.59 4.31
N HIS A 123 -35.02 -9.00 3.11
CA HIS A 123 -35.91 -9.25 1.98
C HIS A 123 -36.72 -10.54 2.12
N MET A 124 -36.18 -11.56 2.80
CA MET A 124 -36.94 -12.77 3.14
C MET A 124 -38.07 -12.45 4.11
N SER A 125 -37.85 -11.55 5.08
CA SER A 125 -38.92 -11.09 5.96
C SER A 125 -40.06 -10.49 5.13
N GLU A 126 -39.77 -9.54 4.25
CA GLU A 126 -40.79 -8.88 3.41
C GLU A 126 -41.54 -9.86 2.48
N THR A 127 -40.79 -10.79 1.86
CA THR A 127 -41.35 -11.80 0.94
C THR A 127 -42.26 -12.79 1.67
N LEU A 128 -41.89 -13.21 2.88
CA LEU A 128 -42.71 -14.12 3.70
C LEU A 128 -43.95 -13.42 4.28
N HIS A 129 -43.87 -12.13 4.58
CA HIS A 129 -45.03 -11.35 5.04
C HIS A 129 -46.05 -11.11 3.93
N SER A 130 -45.60 -10.80 2.70
CA SER A 130 -46.49 -10.49 1.57
C SER A 130 -47.20 -11.71 0.98
N SER A 131 -46.61 -12.90 1.07
CA SER A 131 -47.14 -14.13 0.47
C SER A 131 -48.31 -14.78 1.22
N ASN A 132 -48.79 -14.18 2.33
CA ASN A 132 -49.89 -14.68 3.15
C ASN A 132 -49.76 -16.18 3.51
N MET A 133 -48.51 -16.66 3.56
CA MET A 133 -48.17 -18.04 3.88
C MET A 133 -48.62 -18.33 5.31
N LYS A 134 -49.62 -19.20 5.47
CA LYS A 134 -50.23 -19.59 6.75
C LYS A 134 -49.26 -20.32 7.70
N SER A 135 -48.01 -20.53 7.31
CA SER A 135 -47.01 -21.30 8.05
C SER A 135 -45.85 -20.40 8.45
N GLN A 136 -45.57 -20.37 9.75
CA GLN A 136 -44.40 -19.73 10.35
C GLN A 136 -43.14 -20.46 9.85
N VAL A 137 -42.60 -20.07 8.69
CA VAL A 137 -41.35 -20.65 8.16
C VAL A 137 -40.22 -20.26 9.11
N PRO A 138 -39.57 -21.21 9.80
CA PRO A 138 -38.49 -20.90 10.70
C PRO A 138 -37.18 -20.69 9.91
N ILE A 139 -36.44 -19.66 10.28
CA ILE A 139 -35.11 -19.34 9.77
C ILE A 139 -34.10 -19.68 10.85
N PHE A 140 -33.05 -20.42 10.47
CA PHE A 140 -32.01 -20.88 11.38
C PHE A 140 -30.66 -20.31 10.96
N MET A 141 -30.03 -19.54 11.85
CA MET A 141 -28.63 -19.12 11.68
C MET A 141 -27.76 -19.99 12.57
N ILE A 142 -26.87 -20.78 11.94
CA ILE A 142 -26.00 -21.71 12.65
C ILE A 142 -24.56 -21.26 12.49
N SER A 143 -24.00 -20.69 13.55
CA SER A 143 -22.59 -20.28 13.63
C SER A 143 -22.19 -20.21 15.10
N ASP A 144 -20.96 -20.59 15.42
CA ASP A 144 -20.38 -20.47 16.76
C ASP A 144 -20.35 -19.03 17.30
N THR A 145 -20.51 -18.07 16.39
CA THR A 145 -20.46 -16.62 16.60
C THR A 145 -21.78 -15.92 16.24
N ALA A 146 -22.87 -16.66 16.03
CA ALA A 146 -24.14 -16.10 15.53
C ALA A 146 -24.74 -15.03 16.46
N GLU A 147 -24.72 -15.27 17.77
CA GLU A 147 -25.27 -14.34 18.77
C GLU A 147 -24.44 -13.05 18.86
N GLU A 148 -23.12 -13.17 18.87
CA GLU A 148 -22.23 -12.02 18.88
C GLU A 148 -22.42 -11.18 17.61
N ILE A 149 -22.43 -11.82 16.44
CA ILE A 149 -22.60 -11.13 15.15
C ILE A 149 -23.89 -10.29 15.13
N ILE A 150 -25.03 -10.87 15.51
CA ILE A 150 -26.33 -10.19 15.55
C ILE A 150 -26.33 -9.05 16.58
N THR A 151 -25.66 -9.23 17.72
CA THR A 151 -25.56 -8.17 18.72
C THR A 151 -24.70 -7.00 18.20
N PHE A 152 -23.57 -7.31 17.56
CA PHE A 152 -22.65 -6.30 17.01
C PHE A 152 -23.28 -5.46 15.90
N THR A 153 -24.21 -6.01 15.12
CA THR A 153 -24.85 -5.24 14.05
C THR A 153 -25.55 -3.98 14.56
N ASN A 154 -26.07 -4.02 15.79
CA ASN A 154 -26.76 -2.88 16.40
C ASN A 154 -25.82 -1.91 17.16
N ALA A 155 -24.54 -2.25 17.30
CA ALA A 155 -23.58 -1.48 18.10
C ALA A 155 -22.79 -0.42 17.31
N LEU A 156 -22.85 -0.43 15.98
CA LEU A 156 -22.00 0.38 15.10
C LEU A 156 -22.80 1.15 14.02
N PRO A 157 -23.71 2.05 14.43
CA PRO A 157 -24.55 2.80 13.50
C PRO A 157 -23.77 3.78 12.62
N GLU A 158 -22.57 4.21 13.03
CA GLU A 158 -21.75 5.20 12.31
C GLU A 158 -21.28 4.70 10.95
N TRP A 159 -21.35 3.38 10.71
CA TRP A 159 -21.00 2.76 9.44
C TRP A 159 -22.16 2.73 8.44
N LEU A 160 -23.37 3.07 8.88
CA LEU A 160 -24.59 2.95 8.09
C LEU A 160 -24.97 4.26 7.39
N CYS A 161 -25.88 4.19 6.42
CA CYS A 161 -26.43 5.36 5.74
C CYS A 161 -27.27 6.24 6.67
N LYS A 162 -27.42 7.52 6.32
CA LYS A 162 -28.17 8.49 7.12
C LYS A 162 -29.59 8.01 7.39
N SER A 163 -30.27 7.46 6.38
CA SER A 163 -31.60 6.88 6.54
C SER A 163 -31.65 5.76 7.61
N ARG A 164 -30.62 4.90 7.69
CA ARG A 164 -30.55 3.89 8.76
C ARG A 164 -30.13 4.48 10.11
N GLN A 165 -29.24 5.46 10.13
CA GLN A 165 -28.90 6.18 11.37
C GLN A 165 -30.12 6.88 11.95
N GLU A 166 -30.99 7.45 11.12
CA GLU A 166 -32.27 8.06 11.53
C GLU A 166 -33.22 7.05 12.18
N LYS A 167 -33.25 5.79 11.71
CA LYS A 167 -34.02 4.72 12.37
C LYS A 167 -33.57 4.50 13.81
N LEU A 168 -32.26 4.61 14.10
CA LEU A 168 -31.76 4.50 15.48
C LEU A 168 -32.34 5.61 16.37
N PHE A 169 -32.34 6.86 15.88
CA PHE A 169 -32.88 8.00 16.62
C PHE A 169 -34.40 7.91 16.81
N SER A 170 -35.10 7.24 15.90
CA SER A 170 -36.53 6.96 15.96
C SER A 170 -36.88 5.69 16.75
N CYS A 171 -35.91 5.04 17.40
CA CYS A 171 -36.08 3.76 18.10
C CYS A 171 -36.65 2.63 17.21
N GLU A 172 -36.43 2.71 15.90
CA GLU A 172 -36.79 1.69 14.92
C GLU A 172 -35.65 0.66 14.76
N PRO A 173 -35.97 -0.60 14.41
CA PRO A 173 -34.95 -1.60 14.16
C PRO A 173 -34.07 -1.21 12.95
N LEU A 174 -32.74 -1.24 13.15
CA LEU A 174 -31.76 -0.93 12.11
C LEU A 174 -31.77 -1.96 10.96
N PHE A 175 -32.14 -3.20 11.27
CA PHE A 175 -32.11 -4.33 10.36
C PHE A 175 -33.33 -5.24 10.59
N GLY A 176 -33.83 -5.86 9.52
CA GLY A 176 -35.03 -6.73 9.58
C GLY A 176 -34.88 -7.96 10.48
N HIS A 177 -33.65 -8.42 10.78
CA HIS A 177 -33.45 -9.55 11.68
C HIS A 177 -33.97 -9.32 13.11
N VAL A 178 -34.05 -8.05 13.55
CA VAL A 178 -34.54 -7.68 14.89
C VAL A 178 -36.01 -8.08 15.05
N GLU A 179 -36.82 -7.85 14.03
CA GLU A 179 -38.24 -8.24 14.02
C GLU A 179 -38.40 -9.75 13.92
N LEU A 180 -37.61 -10.39 13.04
CA LEU A 180 -37.62 -11.86 12.91
C LEU A 180 -37.29 -12.57 14.23
N LEU A 181 -36.39 -12.02 15.05
CA LEU A 181 -36.09 -12.55 16.39
C LEU A 181 -37.25 -12.33 17.35
N LYS A 182 -37.84 -11.12 17.37
CA LYS A 182 -38.99 -10.80 18.23
C LYS A 182 -40.20 -11.69 17.94
N GLU A 183 -40.42 -12.02 16.67
CA GLU A 183 -41.51 -12.90 16.22
C GLU A 183 -41.20 -14.41 16.38
N GLY A 184 -39.99 -14.76 16.85
CA GLY A 184 -39.55 -16.15 16.96
C GLY A 184 -39.39 -16.85 15.62
N LYS A 185 -39.29 -16.11 14.51
CA LYS A 185 -39.06 -16.64 13.16
C LYS A 185 -37.59 -16.90 12.89
N LEU A 186 -36.68 -16.12 13.47
CA LEU A 186 -35.23 -16.35 13.42
C LEU A 186 -34.76 -17.00 14.73
N SER A 187 -34.02 -18.09 14.63
CA SER A 187 -33.36 -18.76 15.75
C SER A 187 -31.87 -18.90 15.51
N LEU A 188 -31.07 -18.58 16.53
CA LEU A 188 -29.62 -18.62 16.48
C LEU A 188 -29.12 -19.87 17.20
N PHE A 189 -28.18 -20.59 16.59
CA PHE A 189 -27.59 -21.79 17.17
C PHE A 189 -26.06 -21.79 17.00
N PRO A 190 -25.28 -22.07 18.06
CA PRO A 190 -23.83 -22.19 17.94
C PRO A 190 -23.42 -23.40 17.09
N HIS A 191 -24.10 -24.53 17.29
CA HIS A 191 -23.80 -25.81 16.64
C HIS A 191 -25.08 -26.63 16.40
N LEU A 192 -25.09 -27.48 15.37
CA LEU A 192 -26.16 -28.46 15.14
C LEU A 192 -26.11 -29.66 16.09
N TYR A 193 -24.91 -30.05 16.54
CA TYR A 193 -24.65 -31.19 17.44
C TYR A 193 -23.39 -30.93 18.29
N SER A 194 -23.19 -31.70 19.36
CA SER A 194 -22.03 -31.59 20.28
C SER A 194 -20.67 -31.65 19.56
N LYS A 195 -19.69 -30.88 20.07
CA LYS A 195 -18.29 -30.78 19.57
C LYS A 195 -17.73 -32.13 19.14
N GLY A 196 -17.47 -32.33 17.84
CA GLY A 196 -16.86 -33.59 17.36
C GLY A 196 -16.88 -33.82 15.85
N LEU A 197 -17.60 -33.02 15.07
CA LEU A 197 -17.66 -33.17 13.61
C LEU A 197 -16.75 -32.14 12.93
N LEU A 198 -15.69 -32.65 12.29
CA LEU A 198 -14.65 -31.88 11.59
C LEU A 198 -15.16 -31.12 10.36
N HIS A 199 -16.41 -31.33 9.96
CA HIS A 199 -17.03 -30.72 8.78
C HIS A 199 -18.16 -29.81 9.25
N GLY A 200 -18.15 -28.54 8.80
CA GLY A 200 -19.11 -27.53 9.27
C GLY A 200 -20.58 -27.94 9.08
N PRO A 201 -21.52 -27.30 9.81
CA PRO A 201 -22.95 -27.63 9.84
C PRO A 201 -23.61 -27.86 8.47
N ALA A 202 -23.19 -27.10 7.46
CA ALA A 202 -23.71 -27.19 6.09
C ALA A 202 -23.51 -28.58 5.45
N VAL A 203 -22.38 -29.25 5.73
CA VAL A 203 -22.07 -30.58 5.15
C VAL A 203 -23.08 -31.63 5.62
N HIS A 204 -23.47 -31.57 6.90
CA HIS A 204 -24.45 -32.48 7.48
C HIS A 204 -25.85 -32.29 6.92
N LEU A 205 -26.28 -31.03 6.79
CA LEU A 205 -27.59 -30.70 6.21
C LEU A 205 -27.64 -31.08 4.73
N LEU A 206 -26.57 -30.81 3.98
CA LEU A 206 -26.49 -31.19 2.57
C LEU A 206 -26.55 -32.72 2.41
N HIS A 207 -25.84 -33.48 3.24
CA HIS A 207 -25.90 -34.94 3.18
C HIS A 207 -27.31 -35.51 3.45
N ARG A 208 -28.10 -34.81 4.27
CA ARG A 208 -29.50 -35.16 4.56
C ARG A 208 -30.45 -34.78 3.43
N TRP A 209 -30.26 -33.61 2.82
CA TRP A 209 -31.21 -33.05 1.85
C TRP A 209 -30.87 -33.33 0.39
N ARG A 210 -29.66 -33.85 0.10
CA ARG A 210 -29.17 -34.08 -1.28
C ARG A 210 -30.09 -34.90 -2.18
N ALA A 211 -30.92 -35.78 -1.63
CA ALA A 211 -31.80 -36.66 -2.39
C ALA A 211 -33.21 -36.08 -2.65
N ASP A 212 -33.55 -34.93 -2.05
CA ASP A 212 -34.87 -34.32 -2.19
C ASP A 212 -34.86 -33.17 -3.19
N LYS A 213 -35.55 -33.36 -4.33
CA LYS A 213 -35.68 -32.38 -5.42
C LYS A 213 -36.48 -31.12 -5.07
N ARG A 214 -37.16 -31.12 -3.91
CA ARG A 214 -37.89 -29.96 -3.39
C ARG A 214 -36.97 -29.03 -2.63
N CYS A 215 -35.85 -29.55 -2.11
CA CYS A 215 -34.87 -28.76 -1.40
C CYS A 215 -34.03 -27.90 -2.36
N LEU A 216 -33.51 -26.79 -1.84
CA LEU A 216 -32.68 -25.85 -2.56
C LEU A 216 -31.36 -25.63 -1.83
N LEU A 217 -30.26 -25.71 -2.57
CA LEU A 217 -28.93 -25.31 -2.14
C LEU A 217 -28.52 -24.03 -2.88
N VAL A 218 -28.28 -22.96 -2.15
CA VAL A 218 -27.79 -21.69 -2.73
C VAL A 218 -26.27 -21.62 -2.54
N LEU A 219 -25.51 -21.64 -3.64
CA LEU A 219 -24.04 -21.62 -3.61
C LEU A 219 -23.49 -20.32 -4.18
N GLU A 220 -22.62 -19.66 -3.43
CA GLU A 220 -21.88 -18.50 -3.91
C GLU A 220 -20.81 -18.91 -4.95
N GLN A 221 -20.79 -18.20 -6.08
CA GLN A 221 -19.79 -18.35 -7.13
C GLN A 221 -18.40 -17.97 -6.61
N GLY A 222 -17.39 -18.76 -7.00
CA GLY A 222 -16.00 -18.62 -6.52
C GLY A 222 -15.48 -19.89 -5.85
N VAL A 223 -16.39 -20.81 -5.51
CA VAL A 223 -16.07 -22.20 -5.18
C VAL A 223 -16.36 -23.06 -6.41
N ASP A 224 -15.45 -23.97 -6.75
CA ASP A 224 -15.68 -24.95 -7.81
C ASP A 224 -16.82 -25.88 -7.38
N ALA A 225 -18.03 -25.59 -7.88
CA ALA A 225 -19.24 -26.32 -7.52
C ALA A 225 -19.15 -27.79 -7.92
N GLU A 226 -18.47 -28.11 -9.03
CA GLU A 226 -18.31 -29.49 -9.51
C GLU A 226 -17.44 -30.28 -8.54
N LEU A 227 -16.26 -29.74 -8.18
CA LEU A 227 -15.38 -30.38 -7.20
C LEU A 227 -16.01 -30.44 -5.80
N THR A 228 -16.73 -29.40 -5.39
CA THR A 228 -17.32 -29.30 -4.05
C THR A 228 -18.50 -30.23 -3.86
N LEU A 229 -19.32 -30.44 -4.89
CA LEU A 229 -20.51 -31.30 -4.83
C LEU A 229 -20.21 -32.76 -5.15
N LYS A 230 -19.05 -33.07 -5.74
CA LYS A 230 -18.63 -34.45 -6.08
C LYS A 230 -18.79 -35.46 -4.94
N PRO A 231 -18.42 -35.16 -3.68
CA PRO A 231 -18.60 -36.10 -2.55
C PRO A 231 -20.06 -36.40 -2.21
N PHE A 232 -21.00 -35.57 -2.69
CA PHE A 232 -22.42 -35.67 -2.40
C PHE A 232 -23.22 -36.32 -3.53
N MET A 233 -22.59 -36.75 -4.62
CA MET A 233 -23.28 -37.43 -5.71
C MET A 233 -23.85 -38.81 -5.28
N PRO A 234 -24.99 -39.24 -5.83
CA PRO A 234 -25.87 -38.51 -6.74
C PRO A 234 -26.63 -37.37 -6.02
N LEU A 235 -26.85 -36.27 -6.76
CA LEU A 235 -27.47 -35.05 -6.25
C LEU A 235 -28.82 -34.82 -6.95
N ALA A 236 -29.91 -34.78 -6.19
CA ALA A 236 -31.26 -34.46 -6.67
C ALA A 236 -31.77 -33.10 -6.15
N ILE A 237 -31.18 -32.59 -5.06
CA ILE A 237 -31.42 -31.23 -4.56
C ILE A 237 -31.14 -30.19 -5.66
N GLN A 238 -31.98 -29.16 -5.72
CA GLN A 238 -31.78 -28.07 -6.67
C GLN A 238 -30.59 -27.22 -6.24
N VAL A 239 -29.74 -26.82 -7.18
CA VAL A 239 -28.57 -25.97 -6.90
C VAL A 239 -28.73 -24.65 -7.63
N LEU A 240 -28.80 -23.57 -6.86
CA LEU A 240 -28.78 -22.20 -7.37
C LEU A 240 -27.40 -21.60 -7.16
N GLY A 241 -26.67 -21.37 -8.25
CA GLY A 241 -25.43 -20.61 -8.21
C GLY A 241 -25.70 -19.11 -8.21
N CYS A 242 -25.20 -18.37 -7.23
CA CYS A 242 -25.32 -16.93 -7.15
C CYS A 242 -23.94 -16.26 -7.12
N SER A 243 -23.74 -15.21 -7.90
CA SER A 243 -22.61 -14.30 -7.71
C SER A 243 -23.12 -13.05 -7.04
N PHE A 244 -22.33 -12.57 -6.10
CA PHE A 244 -22.55 -11.29 -5.48
C PHE A 244 -21.33 -10.45 -5.82
N LEU A 245 -21.51 -9.14 -5.94
CA LEU A 245 -20.37 -8.26 -6.24
C LEU A 245 -19.28 -8.46 -5.17
N SER A 246 -18.05 -8.10 -5.49
CA SER A 246 -16.97 -8.05 -4.50
C SER A 246 -15.97 -7.01 -4.94
N GLY A 247 -15.89 -5.91 -4.19
CA GLY A 247 -15.05 -4.78 -4.58
C GLY A 247 -15.66 -3.94 -5.71
N ILE A 248 -14.81 -3.46 -6.60
CA ILE A 248 -15.14 -2.48 -7.64
C ILE A 248 -15.43 -3.23 -8.95
N LYS A 249 -16.49 -2.84 -9.67
CA LYS A 249 -16.77 -3.39 -11.01
C LYS A 249 -15.69 -2.98 -12.00
N VAL A 250 -15.37 -3.88 -12.93
CA VAL A 250 -14.35 -3.64 -13.97
C VAL A 250 -14.61 -2.35 -14.76
N GLY A 251 -15.86 -2.07 -15.13
CA GLY A 251 -16.23 -0.83 -15.83
C GLY A 251 -16.01 0.47 -15.04
N LYS A 252 -15.84 0.39 -13.72
CA LYS A 252 -15.50 1.55 -12.85
C LYS A 252 -13.99 1.71 -12.65
N ILE A 253 -13.16 0.76 -13.11
CA ILE A 253 -11.71 0.84 -12.95
C ILE A 253 -11.16 1.99 -13.79
N ASP A 254 -11.45 2.04 -15.09
CA ASP A 254 -10.86 3.06 -15.98
C ASP A 254 -11.21 4.50 -15.60
N PRO A 255 -12.48 4.83 -15.29
CA PRO A 255 -12.83 6.17 -14.81
C PRO A 255 -12.15 6.52 -13.49
N LEU A 256 -12.04 5.56 -12.56
CA LEU A 256 -11.35 5.76 -11.29
C LEU A 256 -9.86 6.07 -11.51
N MET A 257 -9.25 5.35 -12.43
CA MET A 257 -7.85 5.52 -12.78
C MET A 257 -7.60 6.86 -13.48
N GLY A 258 -8.50 7.28 -14.37
CA GLY A 258 -8.48 8.59 -15.01
C GLY A 258 -8.58 9.75 -14.00
N LEU A 259 -9.41 9.58 -12.96
CA LEU A 259 -9.56 10.56 -11.88
C LEU A 259 -8.32 10.62 -10.97
N LEU A 260 -7.81 9.46 -10.52
CA LEU A 260 -6.73 9.38 -9.55
C LEU A 260 -5.35 9.72 -10.11
N LYS A 261 -5.16 9.54 -11.44
CA LYS A 261 -3.89 9.76 -12.16
C LYS A 261 -2.66 9.23 -11.39
N PRO A 262 -2.64 7.94 -10.97
CA PRO A 262 -1.60 7.43 -10.08
C PRO A 262 -0.25 7.29 -10.78
N LYS A 263 0.85 7.46 -10.04
CA LYS A 263 2.21 7.25 -10.57
C LYS A 263 2.56 5.76 -10.76
N LEU A 264 2.05 4.91 -9.86
CA LEU A 264 2.34 3.48 -9.79
C LEU A 264 1.11 2.71 -9.33
N ILE A 265 0.84 1.57 -9.96
CA ILE A 265 -0.32 0.72 -9.68
C ILE A 265 0.17 -0.66 -9.28
N LEU A 266 -0.30 -1.15 -8.14
CA LEU A 266 -0.09 -2.53 -7.70
C LEU A 266 -1.35 -3.35 -8.01
N PHE A 267 -1.23 -4.34 -8.90
CA PHE A 267 -2.36 -5.12 -9.40
C PHE A 267 -2.20 -6.63 -9.15
N PRO A 268 -3.25 -7.38 -8.79
CA PRO A 268 -3.14 -8.82 -8.58
C PRO A 268 -2.75 -9.57 -9.86
N GLU A 269 -1.73 -10.43 -9.78
CA GLU A 269 -1.22 -11.18 -10.93
C GLU A 269 -2.28 -12.10 -11.55
N GLY A 270 -3.11 -12.75 -10.72
CA GLY A 270 -4.20 -13.63 -11.17
C GLY A 270 -5.35 -12.91 -11.87
N GLN A 271 -5.37 -11.58 -11.86
CA GLN A 271 -6.42 -10.76 -12.45
C GLN A 271 -5.93 -9.91 -13.63
N LYS A 272 -4.71 -10.15 -14.14
CA LYS A 272 -4.10 -9.38 -15.24
C LYS A 272 -5.03 -9.13 -16.43
N SER A 273 -5.89 -10.08 -16.80
CA SER A 273 -6.85 -9.95 -17.90
C SER A 273 -7.98 -8.95 -17.65
N LEU A 274 -8.25 -8.59 -16.38
CA LEU A 274 -9.23 -7.60 -15.97
C LEU A 274 -8.64 -6.19 -15.92
N CYS A 275 -7.32 -6.06 -16.08
CA CYS A 275 -6.65 -4.78 -16.09
C CYS A 275 -6.94 -4.05 -17.41
N PRO A 276 -7.18 -2.72 -17.38
CA PRO A 276 -7.19 -1.93 -18.60
C PRO A 276 -5.95 -2.15 -19.45
N ALA A 277 -6.10 -2.03 -20.77
CA ALA A 277 -5.03 -2.23 -21.73
C ALA A 277 -3.81 -1.36 -21.39
N THR A 278 -2.73 -2.01 -20.97
CA THR A 278 -1.46 -1.42 -20.54
C THR A 278 -0.78 -0.58 -21.60
N ASP A 279 -1.08 -0.82 -22.88
CA ASP A 279 -0.30 -0.29 -24.00
C ASP A 279 -0.58 1.19 -24.32
N LYS A 280 -1.51 1.82 -23.60
CA LYS A 280 -1.92 3.23 -23.83
C LYS A 280 -1.93 4.10 -22.58
N LEU A 281 -1.54 3.56 -21.43
CA LEU A 281 -1.66 4.26 -20.15
C LEU A 281 -0.31 4.79 -19.69
N PRO A 282 -0.24 6.04 -19.18
CA PRO A 282 1.02 6.64 -18.74
C PRO A 282 1.51 6.11 -17.38
N TRP A 283 0.85 5.09 -16.81
CA TRP A 283 1.10 4.62 -15.44
C TRP A 283 1.94 3.35 -15.43
N SER A 284 2.83 3.26 -14.44
CA SER A 284 3.61 2.05 -14.22
C SER A 284 2.77 0.99 -13.49
N PHE A 285 2.82 -0.26 -13.95
CA PHE A 285 2.15 -1.39 -13.31
C PHE A 285 3.17 -2.34 -12.67
N LEU A 286 2.88 -2.74 -11.43
CA LEU A 286 3.54 -3.84 -10.74
C LEU A 286 2.50 -4.89 -10.38
N TYR A 287 2.84 -6.16 -10.57
CA TYR A 287 1.94 -7.26 -10.31
C TYR A 287 2.32 -8.02 -9.06
N TYR A 288 1.34 -8.31 -8.21
CA TYR A 288 1.56 -9.02 -6.96
C TYR A 288 0.88 -10.37 -6.90
N SER A 289 1.55 -11.32 -6.24
CA SER A 289 1.00 -12.62 -5.89
C SER A 289 1.40 -13.00 -4.47
N LYS A 290 0.56 -13.84 -3.85
CA LYS A 290 0.72 -14.24 -2.46
C LYS A 290 2.10 -14.90 -2.24
N GLY A 291 2.84 -14.40 -1.25
CA GLY A 291 4.15 -14.94 -0.88
C GLY A 291 5.33 -14.45 -1.72
N LYS A 292 5.10 -13.56 -2.71
CA LYS A 292 6.19 -12.89 -3.44
C LYS A 292 6.47 -11.51 -2.85
N THR A 293 7.75 -11.20 -2.65
CA THR A 293 8.21 -9.84 -2.33
C THR A 293 8.30 -9.03 -3.62
N ILE A 294 7.88 -7.77 -3.57
CA ILE A 294 7.91 -6.86 -4.71
C ILE A 294 8.66 -5.62 -4.30
N GLU A 295 9.63 -5.24 -5.12
CA GLU A 295 10.36 -4.00 -4.95
C GLU A 295 9.54 -2.86 -5.54
N VAL A 296 8.99 -2.04 -4.64
CA VAL A 296 8.30 -0.81 -5.02
C VAL A 296 9.36 0.26 -5.25
N PRO A 297 9.51 0.80 -6.48
CA PRO A 297 10.53 1.79 -6.76
C PRO A 297 10.32 3.03 -5.90
N ASN A 298 11.40 3.53 -5.30
CA ASN A 298 11.36 4.82 -4.64
C ASN A 298 11.32 5.92 -5.72
N MET A 299 10.16 6.53 -5.89
CA MET A 299 9.94 7.62 -6.86
C MET A 299 10.42 8.99 -6.32
N ARG A 300 11.01 9.05 -5.12
CA ARG A 300 11.58 10.29 -4.56
C ARG A 300 13.07 10.39 -4.91
N GLU A 301 13.42 11.42 -5.65
CA GLU A 301 14.81 11.79 -5.95
C GLU A 301 15.45 12.51 -4.75
N GLU A 302 14.65 13.24 -3.99
CA GLU A 302 15.08 13.95 -2.78
C GLU A 302 14.64 13.25 -1.49
N PHE A 303 15.57 13.12 -0.56
CA PHE A 303 15.36 12.45 0.72
C PHE A 303 15.41 13.48 1.85
N GLU A 304 14.26 14.01 2.24
CA GLU A 304 14.16 14.90 3.39
C GLU A 304 14.18 14.10 4.70
N VAL A 305 15.08 14.50 5.61
CA VAL A 305 15.29 13.81 6.88
C VAL A 305 15.38 14.82 8.00
N ARG A 306 14.65 14.57 9.09
CA ARG A 306 14.78 15.37 10.30
C ARG A 306 16.04 14.99 11.04
N MET A 307 16.73 15.97 11.60
CA MET A 307 17.94 15.74 12.38
C MET A 307 17.68 16.10 13.84
N THR A 308 18.11 15.22 14.75
CA THR A 308 18.10 15.55 16.18
C THR A 308 19.11 16.66 16.47
N THR A 309 18.81 17.49 17.48
CA THR A 309 19.64 18.64 17.82
C THR A 309 21.08 18.24 18.18
N GLU A 310 21.25 17.10 18.86
CA GLU A 310 22.57 16.54 19.21
C GLU A 310 23.42 16.23 17.97
N VAL A 311 22.82 15.61 16.95
CA VAL A 311 23.49 15.30 15.69
C VAL A 311 23.81 16.57 14.91
N ALA A 312 22.88 17.52 14.88
CA ALA A 312 23.08 18.81 14.21
C ALA A 312 24.22 19.62 14.82
N PHE A 313 24.31 19.69 16.15
CA PHE A 313 25.41 20.38 16.85
C PHE A 313 26.76 19.67 16.68
N GLY A 314 26.76 18.36 16.42
CA GLY A 314 27.98 17.60 16.13
C GLY A 314 28.52 17.78 14.70
N LEU A 315 27.78 18.44 13.81
CA LEU A 315 28.25 18.69 12.45
C LEU A 315 29.39 19.70 12.46
N GLN A 316 30.43 19.41 11.69
CA GLN A 316 31.54 20.33 11.43
C GLN A 316 31.58 20.65 9.93
N PRO A 317 30.73 21.56 9.43
CA PRO A 317 30.70 21.91 8.02
C PRO A 317 32.01 22.58 7.61
N ARG A 318 32.58 22.11 6.50
CA ARG A 318 33.70 22.73 5.81
C ARG A 318 33.20 23.29 4.50
N GLN A 319 33.51 24.55 4.24
CA GLN A 319 33.08 25.22 3.03
C GLN A 319 33.71 24.56 1.80
N LEU A 320 32.88 24.10 0.87
CA LEU A 320 33.30 23.47 -0.38
C LEU A 320 33.38 24.50 -1.51
N ASP A 321 32.39 25.39 -1.59
CA ASP A 321 32.32 26.49 -2.55
C ASP A 321 31.65 27.73 -1.91
N LYS A 322 31.30 28.75 -2.70
CA LYS A 322 30.70 29.99 -2.18
C LYS A 322 29.30 29.79 -1.55
N THR A 323 28.60 28.71 -1.87
CA THR A 323 27.20 28.47 -1.49
C THR A 323 26.99 27.18 -0.69
N THR A 324 27.97 26.29 -0.66
CA THR A 324 27.85 24.91 -0.20
C THR A 324 28.92 24.59 0.84
N ALA A 325 28.50 24.07 1.99
CA ALA A 325 29.37 23.50 3.00
C ALA A 325 29.05 22.03 3.20
N VAL A 326 30.07 21.21 3.41
CA VAL A 326 29.94 19.76 3.57
C VAL A 326 30.42 19.36 4.95
N ALA A 327 29.65 18.52 5.64
CA ALA A 327 30.00 17.97 6.94
C ALA A 327 29.90 16.45 6.90
N ARG A 328 30.82 15.76 7.59
CA ARG A 328 30.72 14.30 7.77
C ARG A 328 29.70 14.00 8.86
N LEU A 329 28.75 13.14 8.55
CA LEU A 329 27.65 12.76 9.44
C LEU A 329 27.74 11.27 9.79
N LYS A 330 27.83 10.96 11.09
CA LYS A 330 27.67 9.60 11.62
C LYS A 330 26.43 9.57 12.51
N ALA A 331 25.32 9.09 11.97
CA ALA A 331 24.04 9.02 12.68
C ALA A 331 23.30 7.73 12.34
N LYS A 332 22.36 7.35 13.22
CA LYS A 332 21.42 6.27 12.98
C LYS A 332 20.18 6.83 12.30
N LEU A 333 19.80 6.28 11.15
CA LEU A 333 18.55 6.58 10.48
C LEU A 333 17.41 5.80 11.13
N LEU A 334 16.42 6.50 11.66
CA LEU A 334 15.23 5.94 12.31
C LEU A 334 13.99 6.34 11.51
N LEU A 335 13.01 5.45 11.43
CA LEU A 335 11.68 5.78 10.89
C LEU A 335 10.70 5.89 12.05
N SER A 336 10.19 7.08 12.32
CA SER A 336 9.22 7.34 13.39
C SER A 336 8.08 8.19 12.85
N ASN A 337 6.84 7.74 13.06
CA ASN A 337 5.62 8.42 12.58
C ASN A 337 5.67 8.76 11.07
N GLY A 338 6.22 7.86 10.25
CA GLY A 338 6.35 8.06 8.80
C GLY A 338 7.40 9.10 8.38
N GLN A 339 8.20 9.60 9.31
CA GLN A 339 9.29 10.53 9.05
C GLN A 339 10.63 9.87 9.36
N TYR A 340 11.60 10.09 8.47
CA TYR A 340 12.97 9.70 8.72
C TYR A 340 13.61 10.71 9.69
N VAL A 341 14.28 10.19 10.72
CA VAL A 341 14.96 10.98 11.75
C VAL A 341 16.40 10.46 11.93
N LEU A 342 17.37 11.35 11.85
CA LEU A 342 18.78 11.09 12.16
C LEU A 342 19.03 11.33 13.64
N ALA A 343 19.35 10.27 14.36
CA ALA A 343 19.67 10.27 15.78
C ALA A 343 21.14 9.90 16.02
N ALA A 344 21.69 10.28 17.18
CA ALA A 344 23.05 9.96 17.55
C ALA A 344 23.28 8.44 17.50
N ALA A 345 24.33 8.01 16.80
CA ALA A 345 24.75 6.62 16.80
C ALA A 345 25.44 6.32 18.14
N LYS A 346 25.05 5.25 18.83
CA LYS A 346 25.83 4.75 19.97
C LYS A 346 27.22 4.36 19.46
N SER A 347 28.26 4.82 20.14
CA SER A 347 29.64 4.61 19.76
C SER A 347 30.03 3.15 19.96
N GLU A 348 29.80 2.31 18.94
CA GLU A 348 30.63 1.15 18.76
C GLU A 348 31.99 1.65 18.26
N LEU A 349 33.04 1.33 19.03
CA LEU A 349 34.45 1.66 18.81
C LEU A 349 34.95 0.96 17.55
N ASP A 350 34.57 1.47 16.38
CA ASP A 350 35.15 1.07 15.10
C ASP A 350 36.46 1.86 14.94
N GLN A 351 37.55 1.34 15.52
CA GLN A 351 38.93 1.85 15.44
C GLN A 351 39.61 1.53 14.10
N SER A 352 38.84 1.38 13.02
CA SER A 352 39.44 1.30 11.69
C SER A 352 39.49 2.71 11.13
N GLU A 353 40.70 3.26 10.94
CA GLU A 353 40.91 4.46 10.11
C GLU A 353 40.45 4.14 8.68
N ARG A 354 39.13 4.19 8.46
CA ARG A 354 38.55 3.96 7.15
C ARG A 354 39.00 5.09 6.23
N HIS A 355 39.68 4.68 5.15
CA HIS A 355 40.21 5.48 4.05
C HIS A 355 39.60 6.88 3.96
N LEU A 356 40.36 7.87 4.40
CA LEU A 356 40.04 9.28 4.17
C LEU A 356 40.05 9.53 2.66
N LEU A 357 38.94 10.03 2.13
CA LEU A 357 38.85 10.43 0.73
C LEU A 357 39.32 11.89 0.65
N HIS A 358 40.54 12.09 0.17
CA HIS A 358 41.06 13.43 -0.10
C HIS A 358 40.49 13.92 -1.44
N ARG A 359 39.84 15.09 -1.45
CA ARG A 359 39.26 15.69 -2.67
C ARG A 359 39.79 17.11 -2.84
N GLY A 360 40.52 17.33 -3.93
CA GLY A 360 41.07 18.63 -4.33
C GLY A 360 42.37 18.47 -5.10
N THR A 361 42.72 19.46 -5.92
CA THR A 361 44.03 19.52 -6.56
C THR A 361 45.06 19.97 -5.53
N VAL A 362 46.19 19.25 -5.43
CA VAL A 362 47.29 19.66 -4.57
C VAL A 362 47.89 20.92 -5.18
N ASP A 363 47.79 22.05 -4.49
CA ASP A 363 48.44 23.29 -4.93
C ASP A 363 49.95 23.09 -4.86
N ALA A 364 50.55 22.86 -6.03
CA ALA A 364 51.96 22.55 -6.15
C ALA A 364 52.88 23.71 -5.71
N SER A 365 52.36 24.92 -5.48
CA SER A 365 53.10 26.01 -4.83
C SER A 365 53.27 25.83 -3.32
N ARG A 366 52.41 25.04 -2.66
CA ARG A 366 52.40 24.80 -1.21
C ARG A 366 53.17 23.55 -0.79
N ILE A 367 53.43 22.65 -1.73
CA ILE A 367 54.19 21.41 -1.49
C ILE A 367 55.60 21.67 -0.92
N PRO A 368 56.40 22.64 -1.44
CA PRO A 368 57.73 22.91 -0.90
C PRO A 368 57.70 23.28 0.58
N SER A 369 56.78 24.17 0.97
CA SER A 369 56.63 24.62 2.36
C SER A 369 56.18 23.48 3.27
N ALA A 370 55.24 22.65 2.82
CA ALA A 370 54.73 21.52 3.60
C ALA A 370 55.79 20.43 3.85
N LEU A 371 56.64 20.14 2.86
CA LEU A 371 57.76 19.22 3.00
C LEU A 371 58.83 19.80 3.95
N GLN A 372 59.14 21.09 3.82
CA GLN A 372 60.13 21.75 4.66
C GLN A 372 59.68 21.84 6.14
N GLU A 373 58.41 22.11 6.41
CA GLU A 373 57.83 22.09 7.77
C GLU A 373 57.96 20.73 8.45
N LYS A 374 58.00 19.65 7.67
CA LYS A 374 58.21 18.27 8.14
C LYS A 374 59.69 17.85 8.17
N GLY A 375 60.62 18.78 7.91
CA GLY A 375 62.06 18.54 7.91
C GLY A 375 62.57 17.75 6.70
N ILE A 376 61.78 17.68 5.62
CA ILE A 376 62.10 16.92 4.41
C ILE A 376 62.85 17.84 3.43
N VAL A 377 64.04 17.41 3.00
CA VAL A 377 64.85 18.15 2.02
C VAL A 377 64.48 17.69 0.62
N CYS A 378 64.15 18.62 -0.26
CA CYS A 378 63.75 18.31 -1.64
C CYS A 378 64.33 19.30 -2.65
N SER A 379 64.50 18.84 -3.88
CA SER A 379 64.89 19.62 -5.04
C SER A 379 63.77 19.60 -6.09
N PHE A 380 63.62 20.72 -6.80
CA PHE A 380 62.58 20.93 -7.80
C PHE A 380 63.23 20.97 -9.17
N SER A 381 62.64 20.34 -10.18
CA SER A 381 63.18 20.42 -11.54
C SER A 381 63.07 21.86 -12.08
N ALA A 382 64.16 22.37 -12.65
CA ALA A 382 64.33 23.77 -13.02
C ALA A 382 63.57 24.23 -14.28
N HIS A 383 62.47 23.57 -14.66
CA HIS A 383 61.69 23.88 -15.86
C HIS A 383 60.19 24.04 -15.58
N ALA A 384 59.87 24.84 -14.56
CA ALA A 384 58.51 25.33 -14.34
C ALA A 384 58.49 26.84 -14.61
N ASP A 385 58.23 27.23 -15.86
CA ASP A 385 57.71 28.57 -16.14
C ASP A 385 56.42 28.74 -15.34
N TYR A 386 56.41 29.68 -14.39
CA TYR A 386 55.27 30.00 -13.54
C TYR A 386 54.05 30.58 -14.30
N SER A 387 54.11 30.60 -15.64
CA SER A 387 53.13 31.19 -16.56
C SER A 387 52.50 30.18 -17.55
N ALA A 388 52.83 28.88 -17.49
CA ALA A 388 52.29 27.86 -18.38
C ALA A 388 51.10 27.08 -17.77
N PRO A 389 50.15 26.55 -18.59
CA PRO A 389 48.90 25.95 -18.12
C PRO A 389 49.12 24.73 -17.22
N SER A 390 48.14 24.48 -16.33
CA SER A 390 48.13 23.57 -15.18
C SER A 390 48.28 22.07 -15.47
N ASP A 391 48.69 21.69 -16.67
CA ASP A 391 48.63 20.31 -17.18
C ASP A 391 50.01 19.66 -17.36
N ARG A 392 51.08 20.32 -16.90
CA ARG A 392 52.43 19.74 -16.88
C ARG A 392 52.67 18.97 -15.58
N GLU A 393 53.06 17.71 -15.72
CA GLU A 393 53.53 16.85 -14.62
C GLU A 393 54.71 17.53 -13.91
N ARG A 394 54.53 17.84 -12.62
CA ARG A 394 55.60 18.38 -11.78
C ARG A 394 56.26 17.24 -11.03
N VAL A 395 57.58 17.23 -11.06
CA VAL A 395 58.40 16.20 -10.42
C VAL A 395 59.23 16.84 -9.31
N ILE A 396 59.10 16.31 -8.11
CA ILE A 396 59.79 16.77 -6.89
C ILE A 396 60.64 15.60 -6.40
N SER A 397 61.95 15.82 -6.28
CA SER A 397 62.88 14.82 -5.75
C SER A 397 63.21 15.11 -4.29
N VAL A 398 62.89 14.17 -3.41
CA VAL A 398 63.23 14.18 -1.99
C VAL A 398 64.61 13.56 -1.82
N THR A 399 65.50 14.26 -1.12
CA THR A 399 66.91 13.87 -0.92
C THR A 399 67.26 13.53 0.54
N SER A 400 66.37 13.81 1.49
CA SER A 400 66.51 13.43 2.91
C SER A 400 65.13 13.46 3.60
N PRO A 401 64.76 12.50 4.46
CA PRO A 401 65.58 11.45 5.11
C PRO A 401 65.90 10.22 4.26
N GLY A 402 65.23 10.03 3.13
CA GLY A 402 65.48 8.98 2.14
C GLY A 402 65.19 9.49 0.73
N GLU A 403 65.53 8.70 -0.30
CA GLU A 403 65.25 9.06 -1.69
C GLU A 403 63.77 8.77 -2.05
N ALA A 404 63.05 9.80 -2.49
CA ALA A 404 61.68 9.66 -2.98
C ALA A 404 61.39 10.60 -4.15
N LEU A 405 60.44 10.22 -5.01
CA LEU A 405 59.99 11.01 -6.14
C LEU A 405 58.49 11.28 -6.02
N VAL A 406 58.09 12.54 -5.94
CA VAL A 406 56.68 12.93 -5.94
C VAL A 406 56.33 13.49 -7.30
N LYS A 407 55.36 12.87 -7.98
CA LYS A 407 54.82 13.34 -9.26
C LYS A 407 53.42 13.89 -9.08
N VAL A 408 53.18 15.12 -9.52
CA VAL A 408 51.91 15.83 -9.36
C VAL A 408 51.36 16.19 -10.73
N THR A 409 50.17 15.70 -11.05
CA THR A 409 49.37 16.08 -12.21
C THR A 409 48.07 16.77 -11.78
N SER A 410 47.29 17.24 -12.75
CA SER A 410 45.96 17.83 -12.54
C SER A 410 44.96 16.86 -11.87
N GLU A 411 45.13 15.55 -12.06
CA GLU A 411 44.21 14.52 -11.56
C GLU A 411 44.80 13.59 -10.50
N ARG A 412 46.14 13.51 -10.39
CA ARG A 412 46.79 12.50 -9.54
C ARG A 412 48.11 12.99 -8.94
N THR A 413 48.33 12.67 -7.67
CA THR A 413 49.65 12.76 -7.04
C THR A 413 50.17 11.36 -6.74
N THR A 414 51.38 11.03 -7.17
CA THR A 414 52.01 9.72 -6.97
C THR A 414 53.34 9.88 -6.25
N ILE A 415 53.53 9.11 -5.17
CA ILE A 415 54.79 9.05 -4.42
C ILE A 415 55.49 7.74 -4.82
N TYR A 416 56.72 7.82 -5.30
CA TYR A 416 57.60 6.69 -5.52
C TYR A 416 58.69 6.73 -4.46
N CYS A 417 58.76 5.73 -3.60
CA CYS A 417 59.77 5.62 -2.57
C CYS A 417 59.97 4.15 -2.22
N ASP A 418 61.22 3.73 -2.05
CA ASP A 418 61.56 2.35 -1.67
C ASP A 418 61.52 2.15 -0.15
N ASP A 419 61.53 3.25 0.62
CA ASP A 419 61.49 3.25 2.08
C ASP A 419 60.10 3.65 2.60
N GLU A 420 59.48 2.74 3.35
CA GLU A 420 58.10 2.90 3.86
C GLU A 420 57.99 4.09 4.83
N GLU A 421 59.00 4.30 5.70
CA GLU A 421 59.00 5.39 6.67
C GLU A 421 59.12 6.76 5.98
N THR A 422 59.94 6.86 4.93
CA THR A 422 60.04 8.06 4.09
C THR A 422 58.75 8.28 3.29
N ALA A 423 58.13 7.22 2.76
CA ALA A 423 56.86 7.30 2.06
C ALA A 423 55.73 7.85 2.95
N GLU A 424 55.63 7.37 4.20
CA GLU A 424 54.64 7.85 5.17
C GLU A 424 54.87 9.32 5.54
N ARG A 425 56.13 9.73 5.78
CA ARG A 425 56.44 11.13 6.10
C ARG A 425 56.11 12.08 4.94
N VAL A 426 56.39 11.66 3.71
CA VAL A 426 56.02 12.44 2.50
C VAL A 426 54.51 12.48 2.33
N TYR A 427 53.82 11.36 2.55
CA TYR A 427 52.36 11.29 2.50
C TYR A 427 51.71 12.22 3.53
N ASP A 428 52.18 12.22 4.77
CA ASP A 428 51.68 13.09 5.84
C ASP A 428 51.92 14.58 5.55
N ALA A 429 53.04 14.92 4.94
CA ALA A 429 53.33 16.28 4.49
C ALA A 429 52.35 16.72 3.38
N LEU A 430 52.04 15.86 2.42
CA LEU A 430 51.05 16.15 1.37
C LEU A 430 49.62 16.15 1.91
N ARG A 431 49.32 15.30 2.89
CA ARG A 431 48.02 15.24 3.57
C ARG A 431 47.68 16.55 4.27
N SER A 432 48.66 17.29 4.80
CA SER A 432 48.44 18.55 5.50
C SER A 432 47.95 19.69 4.59
N ILE A 433 48.24 19.60 3.29
CA ILE A 433 47.84 20.59 2.27
C ILE A 433 46.64 20.14 1.44
N CYS A 434 46.22 18.88 1.57
CA CYS A 434 45.00 18.36 0.96
C CYS A 434 43.76 18.67 1.81
N ASN A 435 42.71 19.16 1.17
CA ASN A 435 41.39 19.27 1.82
C ASN A 435 40.76 17.86 1.90
N GLY A 436 40.78 17.25 3.08
CA GLY A 436 40.16 15.93 3.33
C GLY A 436 38.65 16.02 3.59
N ILE A 437 37.90 15.01 3.13
CA ILE A 437 36.49 14.73 3.46
C ILE A 437 36.39 13.51 4.40
#